data_AF-A0A562CPY8-F1
#
_entry.id   AF-A0A562CPY8-F1
#
_cell.length_a   1.000
_cell.length_b   1.000
_cell.length_c   1.000
_cell.angle_alpha   90.00
_cell.angle_beta   90.00
_cell.angle_gamma   90.00
#
_symmetry.space_group_name_H-M   'P 1'
#
loop_
_entity.id
_entity.type
_entity.pdbx_description
1 polymer ?
#
loop_
_entity_poly.entity_id
_entity_poly.type
_entity_poly.pdbx_seq_one_letter_code
_entity_poly.pdbx_strand_id
1 'polypeptide(L)'
;MPKQSKRPGFSEQSQASYNTRLREELLKMPPPRERLKLGDGGRIVIPAAMREAMGVKPGDTLIAHVEDGVLHVVSYDMNLRKIQADMQKYKKPGESIVDEFLAERRAMWGEE
;
A
#
# COMPACT_ATOMS: atom_id res chain seq x y z
N MET A 1 31.66 19.17 48.48
CA MET A 1 31.05 19.29 47.12
C MET A 1 31.70 20.45 46.39
N PRO A 2 31.72 20.55 45.04
CA PRO A 2 31.47 19.56 43.97
C PRO A 2 32.58 19.60 42.86
N LYS A 3 32.60 18.67 41.89
CA LYS A 3 32.12 18.93 40.52
C LYS A 3 31.92 17.61 39.77
N GLN A 4 30.71 17.47 39.24
CA GLN A 4 30.19 16.33 38.49
C GLN A 4 30.91 16.14 37.16
N SER A 5 31.27 14.90 36.81
CA SER A 5 31.71 14.56 35.45
C SER A 5 30.48 14.37 34.56
N LYS A 6 30.42 15.16 33.48
CA LYS A 6 29.36 15.05 32.46
C LYS A 6 29.62 13.82 31.60
N ARG A 7 28.77 12.80 31.69
CA ARG A 7 28.65 11.76 30.66
C ARG A 7 28.11 12.43 29.38
N PRO A 8 28.61 12.10 28.17
CA PRO A 8 28.00 12.59 26.94
C PRO A 8 26.61 11.97 26.84
N GLY A 9 25.58 12.77 27.09
CA GLY A 9 24.19 12.43 26.85
C GLY A 9 23.92 12.28 25.36
N PHE A 10 22.89 11.50 25.05
CA PHE A 10 22.22 11.33 23.76
C PHE A 10 22.77 12.23 22.65
N SER A 11 23.77 11.72 21.91
CA SER A 11 24.21 12.37 20.69
C SER A 11 23.09 12.26 19.68
N GLU A 12 22.42 13.37 19.43
CA GLU A 12 21.49 13.55 18.32
C GLU A 12 22.31 13.36 17.03
N GLN A 13 22.42 12.12 16.56
CA GLN A 13 22.94 11.86 15.22
C GLN A 13 22.01 12.61 14.28
N SER A 14 22.58 13.52 13.48
CA SER A 14 21.84 14.26 12.46
C SER A 14 21.01 13.26 11.67
N GLN A 15 19.68 13.41 11.74
CA GLN A 15 18.75 12.54 11.04
C GLN A 15 19.16 12.53 9.57
N ALA A 16 19.50 11.35 9.04
CA ALA A 16 19.96 11.23 7.66
C ALA A 16 18.97 11.95 6.75
N SER A 17 19.46 12.93 5.99
CA SER A 17 18.63 13.79 5.15
C SER A 17 17.75 12.91 4.26
N TYR A 18 16.44 13.11 4.32
CA TYR A 18 15.49 12.37 3.49
C TYR A 18 15.84 12.58 2.02
N ASN A 19 16.46 11.57 1.42
CA ASN A 19 16.94 11.65 0.05
C ASN A 19 15.82 11.17 -0.88
N THR A 20 15.11 12.13 -1.49
CA THR A 20 14.03 11.87 -2.46
C THR A 20 14.50 10.98 -3.62
N ARG A 21 15.80 11.03 -3.99
CA ARG A 21 16.37 10.16 -5.04
C ARG A 21 16.42 8.70 -4.62
N LEU A 22 16.69 8.41 -3.34
CA LEU A 22 16.73 7.04 -2.82
C LEU A 22 15.34 6.38 -2.94
N ARG A 23 14.28 7.15 -2.70
CA ARG A 23 12.89 6.70 -2.90
C ARG A 23 12.59 6.44 -4.37
N GLU A 24 13.01 7.34 -5.27
CA GLU A 24 12.84 7.14 -6.71
C GLU A 24 13.66 5.95 -7.25
N GLU A 25 14.85 5.69 -6.71
CA GLU A 25 15.68 4.54 -7.07
C GLU A 25 15.10 3.21 -6.56
N LEU A 26 14.56 3.18 -5.33
CA LEU A 26 13.85 2.01 -4.80
C LEU A 26 12.59 1.68 -5.61
N LEU A 27 11.90 2.71 -6.13
CA LEU A 27 10.74 2.55 -7.02
C LEU A 27 11.12 2.08 -8.44
N LYS A 28 12.39 2.22 -8.84
CA LYS A 28 12.93 1.75 -10.14
C LYS A 28 13.43 0.30 -10.10
N MET A 29 13.54 -0.32 -8.92
CA MET A 29 13.92 -1.73 -8.84
C MET A 29 12.79 -2.58 -9.41
N PRO A 30 13.08 -3.53 -10.32
CA PRO A 30 12.07 -4.49 -10.76
C PRO A 30 11.51 -5.18 -9.51
N PRO A 31 10.19 -5.46 -9.47
CA PRO A 31 9.59 -6.11 -8.32
C PRO A 31 10.39 -7.37 -7.99
N PRO A 32 10.64 -7.66 -6.70
CA PRO A 32 11.44 -8.81 -6.32
C PRO A 32 10.91 -10.05 -7.05
N ARG A 33 11.79 -10.72 -7.80
CA ARG A 33 11.49 -11.97 -8.53
C ARG A 33 12.21 -13.09 -7.83
N GLU A 34 11.46 -14.07 -7.36
CA GLU A 34 12.02 -15.23 -6.66
C GLU A 34 11.42 -16.52 -7.20
N ARG A 35 12.24 -17.56 -7.30
CA ARG A 35 11.78 -18.88 -7.74
C ARG A 35 11.12 -19.58 -6.57
N LEU A 36 9.80 -19.71 -6.63
CA LEU A 36 9.03 -20.42 -5.62
C LEU A 36 8.89 -21.89 -6.02
N LYS A 37 8.88 -22.77 -5.02
CA LYS A 37 8.47 -24.17 -5.19
C LYS A 37 7.02 -24.32 -4.75
N LEU A 38 6.27 -25.11 -5.50
CA LEU A 38 4.95 -25.55 -5.09
C LEU A 38 5.12 -26.65 -4.03
N GLY A 39 4.65 -26.38 -2.82
CA GLY A 39 4.61 -27.36 -1.75
C GLY A 39 3.39 -28.28 -1.85
N ASP A 40 3.30 -29.22 -0.91
CA ASP A 40 2.21 -30.18 -0.87
C ASP A 40 0.84 -29.49 -0.72
N GLY A 41 -0.14 -30.01 -1.48
CA GLY A 41 -1.49 -29.46 -1.51
C GLY A 41 -1.61 -28.10 -2.19
N GLY A 42 -0.64 -27.72 -3.04
CA GLY A 42 -0.72 -26.49 -3.85
C GLY A 42 -0.34 -25.22 -3.10
N ARG A 43 0.35 -25.33 -1.95
CA ARG A 43 0.76 -24.17 -1.16
C ARG A 43 2.02 -23.53 -1.73
N ILE A 44 2.07 -22.21 -1.73
CA ILE A 44 3.28 -21.43 -2.00
C ILE A 44 3.62 -20.57 -0.79
N VAL A 45 4.91 -20.42 -0.51
CA VAL A 45 5.37 -19.50 0.53
C VAL A 45 5.65 -18.16 -0.12
N ILE A 46 5.01 -17.10 0.37
CA ILE A 46 5.33 -15.73 -0.02
C ILE A 46 6.51 -15.24 0.86
N PRO A 47 7.70 -15.00 0.27
CA PRO A 47 8.87 -14.54 1.01
C PRO A 47 8.63 -13.21 1.73
N ALA A 48 9.37 -12.96 2.81
CA ALA A 48 9.19 -11.77 3.65
C ALA A 48 9.28 -10.46 2.85
N ALA A 49 10.27 -10.33 1.98
CA ALA A 49 10.46 -9.13 1.15
C ALA A 49 9.26 -8.86 0.22
N MET A 50 8.63 -9.91 -0.32
CA MET A 50 7.42 -9.75 -1.14
C MET A 50 6.21 -9.36 -0.29
N ARG A 51 6.06 -9.94 0.91
CA ARG A 51 4.98 -9.55 1.83
C ARG A 51 5.06 -8.08 2.22
N GLU A 52 6.26 -7.57 2.51
CA GLU A 52 6.49 -6.16 2.82
C GLU A 52 6.14 -5.26 1.63
N ALA A 53 6.56 -5.62 0.42
CA ALA A 53 6.22 -4.88 -0.80
C ALA A 53 4.71 -4.88 -1.10
N MET A 54 4.02 -5.97 -0.78
CA MET A 54 2.55 -6.09 -0.89
C MET A 54 1.81 -5.41 0.28
N GLY A 55 2.52 -5.03 1.35
CA GLY A 55 1.97 -4.43 2.56
C GLY A 55 1.08 -5.39 3.38
N VAL A 56 1.31 -6.71 3.30
CA VAL A 56 0.46 -7.73 3.93
C VAL A 56 1.11 -8.34 5.16
N LYS A 57 0.28 -8.64 6.15
CA LYS A 57 0.65 -9.27 7.42
C LYS A 57 0.07 -10.69 7.53
N PRO A 58 0.66 -11.56 8.37
CA PRO A 58 0.04 -12.84 8.69
C PRO A 58 -1.39 -12.65 9.22
N GLY A 59 -2.35 -13.34 8.62
CA GLY A 59 -3.77 -13.22 8.94
C GLY A 59 -4.57 -12.32 7.98
N ASP A 60 -3.90 -11.53 7.14
CA ASP A 60 -4.58 -10.73 6.12
C ASP A 60 -5.17 -11.62 5.02
N THR A 61 -6.31 -11.18 4.49
CA THR A 61 -6.96 -11.87 3.37
C THR A 61 -6.41 -11.37 2.04
N LEU A 62 -6.07 -12.31 1.16
CA LEU A 62 -5.59 -12.02 -0.19
C LEU A 62 -6.65 -12.45 -1.21
N ILE A 63 -6.72 -11.73 -2.32
CA ILE A 63 -7.55 -12.10 -3.47
C ILE A 63 -6.60 -12.63 -4.54
N ALA A 64 -6.92 -13.80 -5.09
CA ALA A 64 -6.15 -14.42 -6.16
C ALA A 64 -7.05 -14.69 -7.36
N HIS A 65 -6.55 -14.45 -8.56
CA HIS A 65 -7.18 -14.84 -9.82
C HIS A 65 -6.14 -15.28 -10.82
N VAL A 66 -6.57 -16.01 -11.85
CA VAL A 66 -5.71 -16.46 -12.94
C VAL A 66 -6.11 -15.72 -14.20
N GLU A 67 -5.14 -15.09 -14.84
CA GLU A 67 -5.27 -14.42 -16.13
C GLU A 67 -4.11 -14.92 -17.01
N ASP A 68 -4.42 -15.45 -18.20
CA ASP A 68 -3.44 -15.98 -19.15
C ASP A 68 -2.41 -16.99 -18.56
N GLY A 69 -2.85 -17.80 -17.60
CA GLY A 69 -2.01 -18.78 -16.92
C GLY A 69 -1.07 -18.19 -15.85
N VAL A 70 -1.21 -16.90 -15.54
CA VAL A 70 -0.48 -16.21 -14.48
C VAL A 70 -1.36 -16.11 -13.24
N LEU A 71 -0.84 -16.52 -12.09
CA LEU A 71 -1.50 -16.32 -10.80
C LEU A 71 -1.26 -14.89 -10.30
N HIS A 72 -2.29 -14.07 -10.34
CA HIS A 72 -2.29 -12.72 -9.79
C HIS A 72 -2.79 -12.78 -8.35
N VAL A 73 -1.93 -12.40 -7.39
CA VAL A 73 -2.28 -12.30 -5.98
C VAL A 73 -2.17 -10.84 -5.56
N VAL A 74 -3.26 -10.30 -5.03
CA VAL A 74 -3.34 -8.91 -4.57
C VAL A 74 -3.85 -8.85 -3.14
N SER A 75 -3.36 -7.88 -2.38
CA SER A 75 -3.94 -7.56 -1.07
C SER A 75 -5.23 -6.77 -1.26
N TYR A 76 -6.16 -6.92 -0.32
CA TYR A 76 -7.45 -6.23 -0.38
C TYR A 76 -7.28 -4.70 -0.47
N ASP A 77 -6.43 -4.14 0.40
CA ASP A 77 -6.15 -2.69 0.41
C ASP A 77 -5.47 -2.20 -0.87
N MET A 78 -4.54 -2.97 -1.43
CA MET A 78 -3.94 -2.60 -2.71
C MET A 78 -4.94 -2.67 -3.86
N ASN A 79 -5.83 -3.66 -3.86
CA ASN A 79 -6.88 -3.75 -4.87
C ASN A 79 -7.83 -2.55 -4.78
N LEU A 80 -8.24 -2.17 -3.56
CA LEU A 80 -9.06 -0.98 -3.33
C LEU A 80 -8.36 0.29 -3.84
N ARG A 81 -7.08 0.47 -3.54
CA ARG A 81 -6.30 1.62 -4.03
C ARG A 81 -6.17 1.62 -5.56
N LYS A 82 -5.96 0.47 -6.17
CA LYS A 82 -5.87 0.33 -7.63
C LYS A 82 -7.19 0.73 -8.28
N ILE A 83 -8.32 0.21 -7.78
CA ILE A 83 -9.66 0.57 -8.25
C ILE A 83 -9.91 2.07 -8.05
N GLN A 84 -9.58 2.63 -6.90
CA GLN A 84 -9.72 4.07 -6.65
C GLN A 84 -8.90 4.91 -7.63
N ALA A 85 -7.65 4.52 -7.91
CA ALA A 85 -6.80 5.20 -8.90
C ALA A 85 -7.35 5.07 -10.32
N ASP A 86 -7.83 3.89 -10.70
CA ASP A 86 -8.46 3.67 -12.00
C ASP A 86 -9.76 4.46 -12.16
N MET A 87 -10.49 4.71 -11.07
CA MET A 87 -11.73 5.49 -11.09
C MET A 87 -11.49 7.00 -11.06
N GLN A 88 -10.36 7.47 -10.54
CA GLN A 88 -10.00 8.90 -10.54
C GLN A 88 -9.98 9.50 -11.96
N LYS A 89 -9.64 8.72 -12.98
CA LYS A 89 -9.65 9.19 -14.39
C LYS A 89 -11.04 9.56 -14.92
N TYR A 90 -12.10 9.10 -14.25
CA TYR A 90 -13.49 9.42 -14.61
C TYR A 90 -14.07 10.54 -13.75
N LYS A 91 -13.35 11.01 -12.72
CA LYS A 91 -13.79 12.10 -11.86
C LYS A 91 -13.50 13.45 -12.53
N LYS A 92 -14.53 14.28 -12.72
CA LYS A 92 -14.33 15.67 -13.12
C LYS A 92 -13.77 16.49 -11.95
N PRO A 93 -12.73 17.32 -12.16
CA PRO A 93 -12.14 18.11 -11.09
C PRO A 93 -13.15 19.12 -10.54
N GLY A 94 -13.28 19.18 -9.21
CA GLY A 94 -14.18 20.09 -8.50
C GLY A 94 -15.62 19.59 -8.31
N GLU A 95 -16.00 18.48 -8.94
CA GLU A 95 -17.34 17.90 -8.82
C GLU A 95 -17.32 16.68 -7.88
N SER A 96 -18.21 16.69 -6.88
CA SER A 96 -18.43 15.56 -5.99
C SER A 96 -19.60 14.74 -6.51
N ILE A 97 -19.27 13.67 -7.25
CA ILE A 97 -20.24 12.69 -7.77
C ILE A 97 -21.13 12.14 -6.64
N VAL A 98 -20.57 12.03 -5.43
CA VAL A 98 -21.30 11.57 -4.24
C VAL A 98 -22.34 12.60 -3.80
N ASP A 99 -21.98 13.89 -3.78
CA ASP A 99 -22.90 14.94 -3.36
C ASP A 99 -24.01 15.16 -4.40
N GLU A 100 -23.68 15.09 -5.69
CA GLU A 100 -24.66 15.10 -6.79
C GLU A 100 -25.64 13.93 -6.66
N PHE A 101 -25.14 12.70 -6.52
CA PHE A 101 -25.96 11.49 -6.34
C PHE A 101 -26.84 11.56 -5.09
N LEU A 102 -26.32 12.07 -3.97
CA LEU A 102 -27.09 12.22 -2.75
C LEU A 102 -28.15 13.32 -2.88
N ALA A 103 -27.86 14.42 -3.58
CA ALA A 103 -28.83 15.48 -3.86
C ALA A 103 -29.97 14.96 -4.75
N GLU A 104 -29.65 14.23 -5.82
CA GLU A 104 -30.65 13.58 -6.67
C GLU A 104 -31.51 12.58 -5.89
N ARG A 105 -30.89 11.79 -5.01
CA ARG A 105 -31.61 10.79 -4.21
C ARG A 105 -32.56 11.44 -3.19
N ARG A 106 -32.15 12.53 -2.54
CA ARG A 106 -33.02 13.29 -1.62
C ARG A 106 -34.18 13.94 -2.37
N ALA A 107 -33.91 14.51 -3.55
CA ALA A 107 -34.94 15.11 -4.41
C ALA A 107 -35.96 14.07 -4.91
N MET A 108 -35.53 12.85 -5.22
CA MET A 108 -36.43 11.77 -5.66
C MET A 108 -37.28 11.17 -4.54
N TRP A 109 -36.84 11.24 -3.28
CA TRP A 109 -37.51 10.58 -2.15
C TRP A 109 -38.34 11.55 -1.28
N GLY A 110 -38.43 12.82 -1.66
CA GLY A 110 -39.41 13.77 -1.10
C GLY A 110 -39.26 14.01 0.40
N GLU A 111 -38.04 14.24 0.89
CA GLU A 111 -37.85 14.95 2.17
C GLU A 111 -37.71 16.45 1.86
N GLU A 112 -38.84 17.16 1.87
CA GLU A 112 -38.86 18.58 2.27
C GLU A 112 -38.83 18.69 3.80
#